data_AF-A0A939FUB3-F1
#
_entry.id   AF-A0A939FUB3-F1
#
_cell.length_a   1.000
_cell.length_b   1.000
_cell.length_c   1.000
_cell.angle_alpha   90.00
_cell.angle_beta   90.00
_cell.angle_gamma   90.00
#
_symmetry.space_group_name_H-M   'P 1'
#
loop_
_entity.id
_entity.type
_entity.pdbx_description
1 polymer ?
#
loop_
_entity_poly.entity_id
_entity_poly.type
_entity_poly.pdbx_seq_one_letter_code
_entity_poly.pdbx_strand_id
1 'polypeptide(L)' 'MHKDDQPEAAHGHAPGSACARCRQIKATHDEAARQGDIGTAEAMTATMGRHLRAAHS' A
#
# COMPACT_ATOMS: atom_id res chain seq x y z
N MET A 1 1.15 1.53 -31.79
CA MET A 1 0.39 0.43 -31.19
C MET A 1 0.54 0.55 -29.69
N HIS A 2 -0.53 0.86 -28.98
CA HIS A 2 -0.56 1.01 -27.51
C HIS A 2 -0.39 -0.37 -26.85
N LYS A 3 0.52 -0.46 -25.86
CA LYS A 3 0.49 -1.39 -24.73
C LYS A 3 1.10 -0.66 -23.53
N ASP A 4 0.27 -0.01 -22.72
CA ASP A 4 -0.35 -0.57 -21.50
C ASP A 4 0.62 -0.53 -20.32
N ASP A 5 0.48 0.55 -19.54
CA ASP A 5 0.24 0.49 -18.10
C ASP A 5 1.23 -0.32 -17.24
N GLN A 6 2.30 0.34 -16.82
CA GLN A 6 2.87 0.08 -15.50
C GLN A 6 2.80 1.39 -14.73
N PRO A 7 1.88 1.56 -13.76
CA PRO A 7 2.10 2.52 -12.72
C PRO A 7 3.29 1.97 -11.93
N GLU A 8 4.48 2.46 -12.23
CA GLU A 8 5.63 2.35 -11.35
C GLU A 8 5.30 3.19 -10.11
N ALA A 9 4.39 2.66 -9.29
CA ALA A 9 4.05 3.18 -7.99
C ALA A 9 5.33 3.10 -7.18
N ALA A 10 6.01 4.24 -7.12
CA ALA A 10 7.22 4.49 -6.38
C ALA A 10 7.15 3.81 -5.01
N HIS A 11 7.71 2.61 -4.90
CA HIS A 11 7.94 1.97 -3.62
C HIS A 11 9.20 2.58 -3.03
N GLY A 12 9.05 3.83 -2.56
CA GLY A 12 9.93 4.40 -1.56
C GLY A 12 10.08 3.37 -0.44
N HIS A 13 11.31 2.96 -0.19
CA HIS A 13 11.65 1.90 0.75
C HIS A 13 11.35 2.40 2.18
N ALA A 14 10.08 2.32 2.59
CA ALA A 14 9.67 2.70 3.92
C ALA A 14 10.23 1.66 4.92
N PRO A 15 10.75 2.09 6.09
CA PRO A 15 11.39 1.22 7.08
C PRO A 15 10.48 0.10 7.64
N GLY A 16 9.18 0.10 7.31
CA GLY A 16 8.23 -0.96 7.64
C GLY A 16 8.24 -2.19 6.71
N SER A 17 9.09 -2.26 5.68
CA SER A 17 9.06 -3.32 4.65
C SER A 17 9.21 -4.76 5.19
N ALA A 18 9.90 -4.94 6.32
CA ALA A 18 10.03 -6.25 6.98
C ALA A 18 8.86 -6.58 7.93
N CYS A 19 8.16 -5.58 8.45
CA CYS A 19 7.07 -5.75 9.41
C CYS A 19 5.92 -6.54 8.77
N ALA A 20 5.52 -7.65 9.40
CA ALA A 20 4.46 -8.52 8.89
C ALA A 20 3.14 -7.77 8.69
N ARG A 21 2.82 -6.83 9.59
CA ARG A 21 1.58 -6.04 9.54
C ARG A 21 1.61 -4.98 8.44
N CYS A 22 2.73 -4.28 8.24
CA CYS A 22 2.92 -3.38 7.10
C CYS A 22 2.76 -4.13 5.77
N ARG A 23 3.35 -5.33 5.63
CA ARG A 23 3.19 -6.16 4.43
C ARG A 23 1.74 -6.56 4.17
N GLN A 24 1.00 -6.92 5.21
CA GLN A 24 -0.42 -7.26 5.08
C GLN A 24 -1.24 -6.04 4.62
N ILE A 25 -1.06 -4.86 5.24
CA ILE A 25 -1.78 -3.64 4.86
C ILE A 25 -1.49 -3.29 3.40
N LYS A 26 -0.23 -3.41 2.97
CA LYS A 26 0.17 -3.19 1.58
C LYS A 26 -0.49 -4.19 0.62
N ALA A 27 -0.47 -5.48 0.95
CA ALA A 27 -1.10 -6.50 0.11
C ALA A 27 -2.61 -6.25 -0.07
N THR A 28 -3.31 -5.86 1.01
CA THR A 28 -4.73 -5.50 0.93
C THR A 28 -4.98 -4.23 0.13
N HIS A 29 -4.13 -3.21 0.30
CA HIS A 29 -4.17 -1.99 -0.52
C HIS A 29 -4.04 -2.33 -2.01
N ASP A 30 -3.04 -3.13 -2.38
CA ASP A 30 -2.74 -3.47 -3.77
C ASP A 30 -3.85 -4.33 -4.40
N GLU A 31 -4.46 -5.23 -3.62
CA GLU A 31 -5.64 -5.98 -4.04
C GLU A 31 -6.85 -5.06 -4.28
N ALA A 32 -7.14 -4.15 -3.35
CA ALA A 32 -8.23 -3.18 -3.49
C ALA A 32 -8.03 -2.27 -4.71
N ALA A 33 -6.80 -1.79 -4.92
CA ALA A 33 -6.44 -1.00 -6.09
C ALA A 33 -6.65 -1.77 -7.41
N ARG A 34 -6.24 -3.05 -7.47
CA ARG A 34 -6.47 -3.91 -8.64
C ARG A 34 -7.95 -4.16 -8.92
N GLN A 35 -8.78 -4.19 -7.89
CA GLN A 35 -10.23 -4.34 -8.03
C GLN A 35 -10.95 -3.01 -8.33
N GLY A 36 -10.23 -1.88 -8.31
CA GLY A 36 -10.83 -0.55 -8.42
C GLY A 36 -11.62 -0.11 -7.19
N ASP A 37 -11.44 -0.78 -6.04
CA ASP A 37 -12.04 -0.40 -4.77
C ASP A 37 -11.21 0.71 -4.11
N ILE A 38 -11.45 1.93 -4.57
CA ILE A 38 -10.76 3.14 -4.11
C ILE A 38 -10.99 3.36 -2.61
N GLY A 39 -12.20 3.11 -2.11
CA GLY A 39 -12.53 3.32 -0.70
C GLY A 39 -11.70 2.44 0.23
N THR A 40 -11.54 1.16 -0.13
CA THR A 40 -10.69 0.24 0.65
C THR A 40 -9.21 0.62 0.52
N ALA A 41 -8.72 1.01 -0.66
CA ALA A 41 -7.34 1.44 -0.84
C ALA A 41 -7.00 2.69 0.02
N GLU A 42 -7.87 3.68 0.05
CA GLU A 42 -7.72 4.87 0.90
C GLU A 42 -7.71 4.51 2.39
N ALA A 43 -8.62 3.64 2.82
CA ALA A 43 -8.67 3.15 4.20
C ALA A 43 -7.37 2.43 4.61
N MET A 44 -6.78 1.65 3.70
CA MET A 44 -5.50 0.97 3.95
C MET A 44 -4.33 1.95 4.02
N THR A 45 -4.33 3.00 3.20
CA THR A 45 -3.32 4.07 3.27
C THR A 45 -3.35 4.77 4.63
N ALA A 46 -4.54 5.14 5.12
CA ALA A 46 -4.69 5.72 6.46
C ALA A 46 -4.27 4.75 7.58
N THR A 47 -4.55 3.46 7.41
CA THR A 47 -4.16 2.42 8.37
C THR A 47 -2.64 2.22 8.41
N MET A 48 -1.97 2.24 7.26
CA MET A 48 -0.50 2.20 7.16
C MET A 48 0.12 3.37 7.92
N GLY A 49 -0.35 4.60 7.68
CA GLY A 49 0.17 5.80 8.35
C GLY A 49 0.06 5.73 9.88
N ARG A 50 -1.09 5.27 10.41
CA ARG A 50 -1.27 5.06 11.86
C ARG A 50 -0.33 3.99 12.40
N HIS A 51 -0.18 2.88 11.69
CA HIS A 51 0.67 1.78 12.14
C HIS A 51 2.15 2.16 12.14
N LEU A 52 2.62 2.82 11.07
CA LEU A 52 3.98 3.33 10.99
C LEU A 52 4.29 4.28 12.14
N ARG A 53 3.39 5.21 12.46
CA ARG A 53 3.56 6.11 13.60
C ARG A 53 3.51 5.39 14.96
N ALA A 54 2.77 4.30 15.10
CA ALA A 54 2.63 3.61 16.37
C ALA A 54 3.75 2.60 16.65
N ALA A 55 4.31 1.97 15.61
CA ALA A 55 5.20 0.83 15.72
C ALA A 55 6.62 1.08 15.18
N HIS A 56 6.81 2.14 14.40
CA HIS A 56 8.05 2.39 13.66
C HIS A 56 8.55 3.84 13.78
N SER A 57 7.92 4.66 14.63
CA SER A 57 8.34 6.03 14.96
C SER A 57 9.51 6.07 15.93
#